data_AF-A0A8B6Y089-F1
#
_entry.id   AF-A0A8B6Y089-F1
#
_cell.length_a   1.000
_cell.length_b   1.000
_cell.length_c   1.000
_cell.angle_alpha   90.00
_cell.angle_beta   90.00
_cell.angle_gamma   90.00
#
_symmetry.space_group_name_H-M   'P 1'
#
loop_
_entity.id
_entity.type
_entity.pdbx_description
1 polymer ?
#
loop_
_entity_poly.entity_id
_entity_poly.type
_entity_poly.pdbx_seq_one_letter_code
_entity_poly.pdbx_strand_id
1 'polypeptide(L)'
;MKNGEYVPRDWLVWSKVKQSIFCFPCRLFSKLPTASRSRLTTISGYCFQRNWKKLHDKIPEHQNSSNHKYCYIKWRLLEKSIDSNFTVDSMLLQTIKNQASQWKQVLRQILDVTLFLAKRGLGFKGTSDLVGVAANGNFLGILELLSHYDFVLKDHLNKVMKSQKLKRGQQSNYLSPEIQNEFVKCCAKKVLDVILSEREAAKFYSILVDATPDSTHMEQTVFILRYVYLNEENSLYEVQERFLEFVDCNQKTGKAIAELICSVIKKHNIPMIDCRGQVYGNGSYMSGQYKGAQAGIIKENQLAIYTPCACYSLNLCGVHAAECCAEVINFFGVVQKTYNLFSSSPQRWQI
;
A
#
# COMPACT_ATOMS: atom_id res chain seq x y z
N MET A 1 -13.35 61.31 -23.09
CA MET A 1 -12.74 62.33 -23.96
C MET A 1 -13.67 63.56 -23.99
N LYS A 2 -13.24 64.75 -24.44
CA LYS A 2 -14.13 65.95 -24.48
C LYS A 2 -15.39 65.77 -25.37
N ASN A 3 -15.39 64.75 -26.22
CA ASN A 3 -16.48 64.33 -27.11
C ASN A 3 -17.35 63.17 -26.52
N GLY A 4 -17.11 62.72 -25.29
CA GLY A 4 -17.90 61.64 -24.67
C GLY A 4 -17.57 60.22 -25.14
N GLU A 5 -16.59 60.03 -26.02
CA GLU A 5 -16.24 58.70 -26.53
C GLU A 5 -15.51 57.83 -25.49
N TYR A 6 -15.86 56.54 -25.50
CA TYR A 6 -15.25 55.49 -24.69
C TYR A 6 -14.38 54.59 -25.58
N VAL A 7 -13.09 54.49 -25.24
CA VAL A 7 -12.15 53.59 -25.93
C VAL A 7 -11.71 52.51 -24.94
N PRO A 8 -12.18 51.25 -25.10
CA PRO A 8 -11.75 50.15 -24.25
C PRO A 8 -10.27 49.84 -24.49
N ARG A 9 -9.53 49.60 -23.39
CA ARG A 9 -8.11 49.23 -23.42
C ARG A 9 -7.89 48.09 -22.42
N ASP A 10 -7.96 46.87 -22.93
CA ASP A 10 -7.79 45.61 -22.21
C ASP A 10 -6.41 45.45 -21.55
N TRP A 11 -5.38 46.13 -22.07
CA TRP A 11 -4.02 46.10 -21.54
C TRP A 11 -3.74 47.07 -20.37
N LEU A 12 -4.67 47.97 -20.04
CA LEU A 12 -4.54 48.92 -18.92
C LEU A 12 -5.15 48.36 -17.64
N VAL A 13 -4.36 48.34 -16.56
CA VAL A 13 -4.79 47.80 -15.26
C VAL A 13 -4.59 48.84 -14.15
N TRP A 14 -5.59 48.97 -13.28
CA TRP A 14 -5.55 49.84 -12.11
C TRP A 14 -5.13 49.07 -10.85
N SER A 15 -4.21 49.63 -10.06
CA SER A 15 -3.87 49.12 -8.74
C SER A 15 -4.49 50.00 -7.65
N LYS A 16 -5.42 49.44 -6.86
CA LYS A 16 -6.03 50.13 -5.71
C LYS A 16 -5.01 50.47 -4.62
N VAL A 17 -4.03 49.58 -4.38
CA VAL A 17 -3.00 49.79 -3.36
C VAL A 17 -2.04 50.92 -3.76
N LYS A 18 -1.61 50.97 -5.02
CA LYS A 18 -0.66 51.98 -5.50
C LYS A 18 -1.32 53.27 -6.02
N GLN A 19 -2.64 53.27 -6.19
CA GLN A 19 -3.38 54.39 -6.80
C GLN A 19 -2.76 54.82 -8.15
N SER A 20 -2.41 53.82 -8.97
CA SER A 20 -1.67 53.98 -10.23
C SER A 20 -2.20 53.07 -11.33
N ILE A 21 -2.08 53.56 -12.57
CA ILE A 21 -2.34 52.79 -13.80
C ILE A 21 -1.04 52.12 -14.29
N PHE A 22 -1.17 50.90 -14.78
CA PHE A 22 -0.11 50.11 -15.39
C PHE A 22 -0.50 49.60 -16.77
N CYS A 23 0.50 49.42 -17.63
CA CYS A 23 0.38 48.62 -18.83
C CYS A 23 0.79 47.17 -18.51
N PHE A 24 -0.19 46.27 -18.48
CA PHE A 24 0.03 44.86 -18.15
C PHE A 24 1.06 44.17 -19.06
N PRO A 25 0.89 44.14 -20.41
CA PRO A 25 1.81 43.40 -21.28
C PRO A 25 3.23 43.99 -21.25
N CYS A 26 3.37 45.31 -21.19
CA CYS A 26 4.70 45.92 -21.17
C CYS A 26 5.42 45.76 -19.84
N ARG A 27 4.71 45.51 -18.73
CA ARG A 27 5.34 45.22 -17.45
C ARG A 27 5.93 43.81 -17.41
N LEU A 28 5.26 42.86 -18.06
CA LEU A 28 5.68 41.45 -18.09
C LEU A 28 6.69 41.14 -19.19
N PHE A 29 6.52 41.71 -20.38
CA PHE A 29 7.26 41.29 -21.57
C PHE A 29 8.29 42.31 -22.09
N SER A 30 8.34 43.53 -21.53
CA SER A 30 9.27 44.54 -22.05
C SER A 30 10.72 44.22 -21.66
N LYS A 31 11.59 44.22 -22.68
CA LYS A 31 13.04 44.07 -22.54
C LYS A 31 13.79 45.41 -22.49
N LEU A 32 13.08 46.53 -22.52
CA LEU A 32 13.73 47.85 -22.50
C LEU A 32 14.44 48.08 -21.16
N PRO A 33 15.59 48.78 -21.14
CA PRO A 33 16.21 49.29 -19.93
C PRO A 33 15.24 50.21 -19.18
N THR A 34 15.34 50.26 -17.86
CA THR A 34 14.42 51.01 -16.98
C THR A 34 14.31 52.49 -17.35
N ALA A 35 15.40 53.09 -17.85
CA ALA A 35 15.44 54.50 -18.28
C ALA A 35 14.59 54.79 -19.54
N SER A 36 14.42 53.79 -20.42
CA SER A 36 13.68 53.93 -21.69
C SER A 36 12.22 53.46 -21.59
N ARG A 37 11.78 53.07 -20.39
CA ARG A 37 10.45 52.54 -20.14
C ARG A 37 9.43 53.67 -19.94
N SER A 38 8.23 53.49 -20.50
CA SER A 38 7.09 54.33 -20.16
C SER A 38 6.81 54.27 -18.65
N ARG A 39 6.35 55.38 -18.06
CA ARG A 39 5.94 55.41 -16.65
C ARG A 39 4.89 54.36 -16.31
N LEU A 40 4.06 53.97 -17.29
CA LEU A 40 3.07 52.89 -17.18
C LEU A 40 3.68 51.51 -16.89
N THR A 41 4.99 51.33 -17.05
CA THR A 41 5.69 50.05 -16.83
C THR A 41 6.67 50.08 -15.67
N THR A 42 6.87 51.26 -15.07
CA THR A 42 7.73 51.45 -13.88
C THR A 42 7.10 50.84 -12.62
N ILE A 43 7.91 50.56 -11.59
CA ILE A 43 7.45 49.91 -10.36
C ILE A 43 6.31 50.70 -9.67
N SER A 44 6.35 52.03 -9.72
CA SER A 44 5.36 52.95 -9.15
C SER A 44 4.12 53.15 -10.03
N GLY A 45 4.22 52.93 -11.34
CA GLY A 45 3.14 53.14 -12.29
C GLY A 45 2.82 54.61 -12.52
N TYR A 46 1.77 54.87 -13.29
CA TYR A 46 1.30 56.23 -13.53
C TYR A 46 0.33 56.66 -12.43
N CYS A 47 0.85 57.38 -11.43
CA CYS A 47 0.14 57.77 -10.21
C CYS A 47 -0.80 58.98 -10.42
N PHE A 48 -1.93 58.95 -9.71
CA PHE A 48 -2.95 60.00 -9.67
C PHE A 48 -2.41 61.38 -9.23
N GLN A 49 -1.54 61.40 -8.23
CA GLN A 49 -1.13 62.62 -7.52
C GLN A 49 -0.15 63.52 -8.30
N ARG A 50 0.52 62.99 -9.33
CA ARG A 50 1.69 63.68 -9.91
C ARG A 50 1.54 64.23 -11.31
N ASN A 51 0.55 63.84 -12.13
CA ASN A 51 0.35 64.42 -13.49
C ASN A 51 -0.85 63.81 -14.28
N TRP A 52 -1.97 63.50 -13.62
CA TRP A 52 -3.12 62.83 -14.28
C TRP A 52 -3.62 63.56 -15.54
N LYS A 53 -3.53 64.90 -15.56
CA LYS A 53 -3.95 65.73 -16.71
C LYS A 53 -3.23 65.38 -18.02
N LYS A 54 -1.98 64.87 -17.96
CA LYS A 54 -1.18 64.48 -19.15
C LYS A 54 -1.36 63.00 -19.53
N LEU A 55 -2.16 62.25 -18.78
CA LEU A 55 -2.40 60.84 -19.06
C LEU A 55 -3.07 60.65 -20.42
N HIS A 56 -3.97 61.57 -20.79
CA HIS A 56 -4.68 61.58 -22.06
C HIS A 56 -3.71 61.53 -23.25
N ASP A 57 -2.60 62.25 -23.17
CA ASP A 57 -1.62 62.32 -24.27
C ASP A 57 -0.60 61.18 -24.19
N LYS A 58 -0.27 60.74 -22.97
CA LYS A 58 0.73 59.69 -22.72
C LYS A 58 0.23 58.28 -23.06
N ILE A 59 -1.08 58.03 -22.98
CA ILE A 59 -1.65 56.73 -23.33
C ILE A 59 -1.50 56.45 -24.84
N PRO A 60 -1.94 57.33 -25.77
CA PRO A 60 -1.74 57.14 -27.21
C PRO A 60 -0.25 57.05 -27.59
N GLU A 61 0.61 57.88 -27.01
CA GLU A 61 2.06 57.84 -27.23
C GLU A 61 2.64 56.47 -26.86
N HIS A 62 2.27 55.93 -25.69
CA HIS A 62 2.68 54.60 -25.27
C HIS A 62 2.09 53.50 -26.16
N GLN A 63 0.79 53.56 -26.45
CA GLN A 63 0.07 52.58 -27.26
C GLN A 63 0.68 52.46 -28.67
N ASN A 64 1.13 53.58 -29.24
CA ASN A 64 1.73 53.61 -30.56
C ASN A 64 3.23 53.25 -30.59
N SER A 65 3.88 53.17 -29.43
CA SER A 65 5.29 52.78 -29.34
C SER A 65 5.53 51.36 -29.85
N SER A 66 6.66 51.15 -30.53
CA SER A 66 7.08 49.83 -31.06
C SER A 66 7.17 48.78 -29.96
N ASN A 67 7.71 49.15 -28.79
CA ASN A 67 7.81 48.25 -27.65
C ASN A 67 6.42 47.83 -27.11
N HIS A 68 5.44 48.76 -27.08
CA HIS A 68 4.09 48.38 -26.66
C HIS A 68 3.47 47.38 -27.62
N LYS A 69 3.51 47.67 -28.93
CA LYS A 69 2.99 46.77 -29.96
C LYS A 69 3.62 45.38 -29.87
N TYR A 70 4.95 45.30 -29.69
CA TYR A 70 5.67 44.05 -29.47
C TYR A 70 5.17 43.29 -28.23
N CYS A 71 5.11 43.96 -27.07
CA CYS A 71 4.69 43.33 -25.82
C CYS A 71 3.23 42.89 -25.87
N TYR A 72 2.36 43.68 -26.50
CA TYR A 72 0.95 43.37 -26.68
C TYR A 72 0.76 42.13 -27.55
N ILE A 73 1.44 42.06 -28.71
CA ILE A 73 1.41 40.87 -29.57
C ILE A 73 1.93 39.64 -28.80
N LYS A 74 3.05 39.77 -28.09
CA LYS A 74 3.60 38.67 -27.27
C LYS A 74 2.60 38.17 -26.22
N TRP A 75 1.92 39.09 -25.55
CA TRP A 75 0.90 38.75 -24.56
C TRP A 75 -0.29 38.02 -25.19
N ARG A 76 -0.85 38.55 -26.29
CA ARG A 76 -1.99 37.92 -26.98
C ARG A 76 -1.63 36.55 -27.57
N LEU A 77 -0.39 36.39 -28.05
CA LEU A 77 0.10 35.08 -28.50
C LEU A 77 0.24 34.08 -27.34
N LEU A 78 0.71 34.52 -26.17
CA LEU A 78 0.79 33.68 -24.98
C LEU A 78 -0.60 33.31 -24.45
N GLU A 79 -1.52 34.27 -24.39
CA GLU A 79 -2.91 34.04 -23.99
C GLU A 79 -3.55 32.97 -24.91
N LYS A 80 -3.43 33.15 -26.23
CA LYS A 80 -3.92 32.17 -27.20
C LYS A 80 -3.23 30.80 -27.09
N SER A 81 -1.93 30.74 -26.76
CA SER A 81 -1.22 29.47 -26.62
C SER A 81 -1.59 28.73 -25.33
N ILE A 82 -1.90 29.47 -24.26
CA ILE A 82 -2.48 28.92 -23.02
C ILE A 82 -3.89 28.40 -23.30
N ASP A 83 -4.75 29.19 -23.93
CA ASP A 83 -6.13 28.79 -24.24
C ASP A 83 -6.21 27.56 -25.15
N SER A 84 -5.21 27.39 -26.02
CA SER A 84 -5.13 26.25 -26.92
C SER A 84 -4.35 25.04 -26.36
N ASN A 85 -3.83 25.11 -25.12
CA ASN A 85 -3.02 24.05 -24.48
C ASN A 85 -1.79 23.59 -25.28
N PHE A 86 -1.26 24.40 -26.21
CA PHE A 86 -0.08 24.07 -27.04
C PHE A 86 1.23 24.68 -26.53
N THR A 87 1.29 25.13 -25.27
CA THR A 87 2.57 25.57 -24.68
C THR A 87 3.50 24.38 -24.44
N VAL A 88 4.82 24.63 -24.44
CA VAL A 88 5.82 23.60 -24.09
C VAL A 88 5.53 23.00 -22.71
N ASP A 89 5.13 23.84 -21.74
CA ASP A 89 4.75 23.40 -20.40
C ASP A 89 3.53 22.46 -20.42
N SER A 90 2.52 22.76 -21.24
CA SER A 90 1.34 21.90 -21.42
C SER A 90 1.71 20.56 -22.05
N MET A 91 2.57 20.56 -23.07
CA MET A 91 3.07 19.33 -23.70
C MET A 91 3.91 18.48 -22.72
N LEU A 92 4.77 19.11 -21.92
CA LEU A 92 5.54 18.43 -20.87
C LEU A 92 4.62 17.84 -19.81
N LEU A 93 3.65 18.62 -19.33
CA LEU A 93 2.65 18.15 -18.36
C LEU A 93 1.84 16.97 -18.92
N GLN A 94 1.43 17.03 -20.18
CA GLN A 94 0.71 15.94 -20.84
C GLN A 94 1.58 14.68 -20.94
N THR A 95 2.87 14.84 -21.23
CA THR A 95 3.83 13.73 -21.26
C THR A 95 3.96 13.06 -19.89
N ILE A 96 4.10 13.86 -18.82
CA ILE A 96 4.16 13.36 -17.44
C ILE A 96 2.87 12.63 -17.07
N LYS A 97 1.70 13.19 -17.41
CA LYS A 97 0.40 12.56 -17.16
C LYS A 97 0.25 11.23 -17.90
N ASN A 98 0.67 11.17 -19.16
CA ASN A 98 0.63 9.95 -19.96
C ASN A 98 1.55 8.87 -19.35
N GLN A 99 2.77 9.23 -18.94
CA GLN A 99 3.67 8.31 -18.26
C GLN A 99 3.11 7.81 -16.92
N ALA A 100 2.52 8.70 -16.12
CA ALA A 100 1.87 8.32 -14.86
C ALA A 100 0.70 7.35 -15.10
N SER A 101 -0.08 7.55 -16.17
CA SER A 101 -1.17 6.65 -16.55
C SER A 101 -0.65 5.26 -16.94
N GLN A 102 0.43 5.20 -17.72
CA GLN A 102 1.07 3.93 -18.10
C GLN A 102 1.58 3.18 -16.86
N TRP A 103 2.26 3.86 -15.95
CA TRP A 103 2.74 3.25 -14.70
C TRP A 103 1.60 2.76 -13.81
N LYS A 104 0.50 3.50 -13.69
CA LYS A 104 -0.68 3.05 -12.96
C LYS A 104 -1.25 1.75 -13.52
N GLN A 105 -1.28 1.61 -14.85
CA GLN A 105 -1.74 0.38 -15.51
C GLN A 105 -0.82 -0.81 -15.19
N VAL A 106 0.50 -0.63 -15.29
CA VAL A 106 1.49 -1.67 -14.94
C VAL A 106 1.37 -2.07 -13.46
N LEU A 107 1.32 -1.10 -12.54
CA LEU A 107 1.20 -1.36 -11.11
C LEU A 107 -0.12 -2.06 -10.76
N ARG A 108 -1.21 -1.75 -11.46
CA ARG A 108 -2.49 -2.44 -11.29
C ARG A 108 -2.39 -3.92 -11.66
N GLN A 109 -1.73 -4.25 -12.77
CA GLN A 109 -1.52 -5.64 -13.16
C GLN A 109 -0.60 -6.38 -12.19
N ILE A 110 0.47 -5.75 -11.73
CA ILE A 110 1.33 -6.30 -10.67
C ILE A 110 0.52 -6.63 -9.41
N LEU A 111 -0.36 -5.72 -9.00
CA LEU A 111 -1.24 -5.91 -7.86
C LEU A 111 -2.23 -7.06 -8.11
N ASP A 112 -2.87 -7.12 -9.28
CA ASP A 112 -3.83 -8.16 -9.62
C ASP A 112 -3.18 -9.55 -9.60
N VAL A 113 -1.95 -9.69 -10.14
CA VAL A 113 -1.19 -10.94 -10.09
C VAL A 113 -0.81 -11.29 -8.65
N THR A 114 -0.38 -10.32 -7.85
CA THR A 114 -0.05 -10.52 -6.42
C THR A 114 -1.27 -11.02 -5.65
N LEU A 115 -2.44 -10.40 -5.85
CA LEU A 115 -3.69 -10.83 -5.22
C LEU A 115 -4.11 -12.23 -5.68
N PHE A 116 -3.97 -12.53 -6.97
CA PHE A 116 -4.31 -13.85 -7.52
C PHE A 116 -3.46 -14.95 -6.88
N LEU A 117 -2.15 -14.77 -6.80
CA LEU A 117 -1.23 -15.73 -6.19
C LEU A 117 -1.50 -15.89 -4.70
N ALA A 118 -1.65 -14.77 -3.97
CA ALA A 118 -1.91 -14.77 -2.54
C ALA A 118 -3.22 -15.50 -2.20
N LYS A 119 -4.32 -15.20 -2.90
CA LYS A 119 -5.64 -15.84 -2.66
C LYS A 119 -5.63 -17.35 -2.91
N ARG A 120 -4.71 -17.84 -3.74
CA ARG A 120 -4.59 -19.26 -4.10
C ARG A 120 -3.47 -19.98 -3.36
N GLY A 121 -2.72 -19.30 -2.50
CA GLY A 121 -1.55 -19.87 -1.82
C GLY A 121 -0.44 -20.31 -2.78
N LEU A 122 -0.32 -19.66 -3.94
CA LEU A 122 0.68 -20.02 -4.95
C LEU A 122 2.00 -19.30 -4.68
N GLY A 123 3.11 -20.02 -4.84
CA GLY A 123 4.45 -19.44 -4.73
C GLY A 123 4.68 -18.35 -5.79
N PHE A 124 5.30 -17.24 -5.39
CA PHE A 124 5.55 -16.11 -6.29
C PHE A 124 6.79 -16.32 -7.15
N LYS A 125 7.86 -16.81 -6.51
CA LYS A 125 9.23 -16.83 -7.05
C LYS A 125 9.59 -18.21 -7.60
N GLY A 126 10.49 -18.19 -8.57
CA GLY A 126 11.16 -19.39 -9.06
C GLY A 126 12.63 -19.38 -8.66
N THR A 127 13.45 -20.15 -9.37
CA THR A 127 14.91 -20.15 -9.17
C THR A 127 15.60 -18.99 -9.88
N SER A 128 14.87 -18.21 -10.69
CA SER A 128 15.35 -17.02 -11.38
C SER A 128 14.43 -15.82 -11.14
N ASP A 129 15.00 -14.61 -11.12
CA ASP A 129 14.24 -13.35 -11.06
C ASP A 129 14.23 -12.62 -12.43
N LEU A 130 14.60 -13.32 -13.51
CA LEU A 130 14.73 -12.74 -14.85
C LEU A 130 13.47 -12.97 -15.69
N VAL A 131 13.15 -11.99 -16.54
CA VAL A 131 12.00 -12.05 -17.44
C VAL A 131 12.40 -12.83 -18.69
N GLY A 132 11.55 -13.74 -19.14
CA GLY A 132 11.77 -14.64 -20.29
C GLY A 132 12.53 -15.92 -19.95
N VAL A 133 12.71 -16.25 -18.67
CA VAL A 133 13.35 -17.49 -18.21
C VAL A 133 12.27 -18.42 -17.66
N ALA A 134 12.20 -19.66 -18.14
CA ALA A 134 11.16 -20.61 -17.74
C ALA A 134 11.06 -20.85 -16.22
N ALA A 135 12.16 -20.68 -15.49
CA ALA A 135 12.24 -20.88 -14.05
C ALA A 135 12.04 -19.58 -13.23
N ASN A 136 11.34 -18.57 -13.79
CA ASN A 136 11.19 -17.27 -13.16
C ASN A 136 9.99 -17.12 -12.20
N GLY A 137 9.32 -18.24 -11.92
CA GLY A 137 8.22 -18.31 -10.95
C GLY A 137 6.89 -17.85 -11.50
N ASN A 138 5.83 -18.09 -10.72
CA ASN A 138 4.47 -17.81 -11.17
C ASN A 138 4.21 -16.31 -11.35
N PHE A 139 4.84 -15.44 -10.56
CA PHE A 139 4.61 -14.00 -10.65
C PHE A 139 5.05 -13.44 -12.01
N LEU A 140 6.29 -13.71 -12.43
CA LEU A 140 6.80 -13.25 -13.72
C LEU A 140 6.15 -14.00 -14.89
N GLY A 141 5.93 -15.31 -14.76
CA GLY A 141 5.25 -16.11 -15.78
C GLY A 141 3.82 -15.63 -16.08
N ILE A 142 3.05 -15.23 -15.06
CA ILE A 142 1.71 -14.66 -15.27
C ILE A 142 1.80 -13.27 -15.92
N LEU A 143 2.75 -12.41 -15.54
CA LEU A 143 2.93 -11.12 -16.19
C LEU A 143 3.32 -11.28 -17.67
N GLU A 144 4.16 -12.26 -18.00
CA GLU A 144 4.49 -12.62 -19.38
C GLU A 144 3.24 -13.06 -20.16
N LEU A 145 2.40 -13.91 -19.56
CA LEU A 145 1.13 -14.32 -20.15
C LEU A 145 0.21 -13.12 -20.39
N LEU A 146 0.04 -12.23 -19.41
CA LEU A 146 -0.80 -11.04 -19.53
C LEU A 146 -0.27 -10.07 -20.61
N SER A 147 1.05 -10.03 -20.82
CA SER A 147 1.68 -9.19 -21.84
C SER A 147 1.28 -9.58 -23.27
N HIS A 148 0.76 -10.80 -23.49
CA HIS A 148 0.21 -11.18 -24.79
C HIS A 148 -1.06 -10.40 -25.14
N TYR A 149 -1.78 -9.92 -24.12
CA TYR A 149 -3.07 -9.24 -24.26
C TYR A 149 -2.98 -7.73 -23.96
N ASP A 150 -1.95 -7.28 -23.23
CA ASP A 150 -1.76 -5.88 -22.86
C ASP A 150 -0.46 -5.30 -23.46
N PHE A 151 -0.62 -4.30 -24.35
CA PHE A 151 0.51 -3.66 -25.02
C PHE A 151 1.40 -2.83 -24.07
N VAL A 152 0.82 -2.19 -23.04
CA VAL A 152 1.57 -1.38 -22.08
C VAL A 152 2.47 -2.29 -21.24
N LEU A 153 1.95 -3.42 -20.78
CA LEU A 153 2.72 -4.43 -20.07
C LEU A 153 3.79 -5.04 -20.97
N LYS A 154 3.45 -5.36 -22.22
CA LYS A 154 4.39 -5.89 -23.21
C LYS A 154 5.57 -4.95 -23.45
N ASP A 155 5.31 -3.66 -23.64
CA ASP A 155 6.36 -2.65 -23.80
C ASP A 155 7.23 -2.55 -22.53
N HIS A 156 6.62 -2.58 -21.34
CA HIS A 156 7.34 -2.60 -20.07
C HIS A 156 8.27 -3.82 -19.95
N LEU A 157 7.76 -5.03 -20.14
CA LEU A 157 8.57 -6.26 -20.07
C LEU A 157 9.69 -6.27 -21.11
N ASN A 158 9.43 -5.79 -22.34
CA ASN A 158 10.46 -5.67 -23.37
C ASN A 158 11.59 -4.72 -22.96
N LYS A 159 11.26 -3.59 -22.32
CA LYS A 159 12.27 -2.66 -21.75
C LYS A 159 13.09 -3.34 -20.66
N VAL A 160 12.44 -4.10 -19.78
CA VAL A 160 13.10 -4.88 -18.73
C VAL A 160 14.04 -5.92 -19.34
N MET A 161 13.60 -6.73 -20.30
CA MET A 161 14.43 -7.72 -20.98
C MET A 161 15.63 -7.09 -21.70
N LYS A 162 15.45 -5.93 -22.36
CA LYS A 162 16.56 -5.17 -22.97
C LYS A 162 17.58 -4.73 -21.92
N SER A 163 17.11 -4.24 -20.76
CA SER A 163 18.00 -3.83 -19.67
C SER A 163 18.79 -5.01 -19.07
N GLN A 164 18.14 -6.17 -18.91
CA GLN A 164 18.75 -7.42 -18.45
C GLN A 164 19.87 -7.87 -19.38
N LYS A 165 19.65 -7.85 -20.70
CA LYS A 165 20.67 -8.20 -21.71
C LYS A 165 21.88 -7.26 -21.71
N LEU A 166 21.64 -5.96 -21.54
CA LEU A 166 22.68 -4.94 -21.59
C LEU A 166 23.45 -4.78 -20.28
N LYS A 167 23.08 -5.52 -19.21
CA LYS A 167 23.63 -5.38 -17.84
C LYS A 167 23.67 -3.91 -17.36
N ARG A 168 22.77 -3.07 -17.87
CA ARG A 168 22.65 -1.67 -17.45
C ARG A 168 21.97 -1.65 -16.08
N GLY A 169 22.49 -0.83 -15.16
CA GLY A 169 21.94 -0.68 -13.80
C GLY A 169 20.42 -0.50 -13.78
N GLN A 170 19.79 -1.07 -12.76
CA GLN A 170 18.34 -1.28 -12.65
C GLN A 170 17.55 0.01 -12.94
N GLN A 171 16.84 0.04 -14.06
CA GLN A 171 15.67 0.91 -14.18
C GLN A 171 14.60 0.39 -13.21
N SER A 172 13.91 1.29 -12.51
CA SER A 172 12.82 0.94 -11.58
C SER A 172 11.71 0.19 -12.33
N ASN A 173 11.73 -1.14 -12.26
CA ASN A 173 10.81 -1.99 -13.01
C ASN A 173 9.67 -2.56 -12.16
N TYR A 174 9.76 -2.48 -10.83
CA TYR A 174 8.77 -2.95 -9.85
C TYR A 174 8.48 -4.46 -9.92
N LEU A 175 9.38 -5.25 -10.51
CA LEU A 175 9.20 -6.70 -10.66
C LEU A 175 10.03 -7.51 -9.66
N SER A 176 10.91 -6.85 -8.89
CA SER A 176 11.87 -7.54 -8.03
C SER A 176 11.20 -8.26 -6.85
N PRO A 177 11.85 -9.29 -6.30
CA PRO A 177 11.43 -9.99 -5.08
C PRO A 177 11.08 -9.07 -3.90
N GLU A 178 11.81 -7.98 -3.73
CA GLU A 178 11.62 -7.00 -2.65
C GLU A 178 10.34 -6.20 -2.85
N ILE A 179 10.08 -5.76 -4.08
CA ILE A 179 8.87 -5.02 -4.43
C ILE A 179 7.64 -5.92 -4.32
N GLN A 180 7.73 -7.18 -4.75
CA GLN A 180 6.65 -8.15 -4.54
C GLN A 180 6.29 -8.26 -3.06
N ASN A 181 7.28 -8.36 -2.17
CA ASN A 181 7.05 -8.38 -0.72
C ASN A 181 6.44 -7.08 -0.20
N GLU A 182 6.77 -5.93 -0.78
CA GLU A 182 6.16 -4.65 -0.42
C GLU A 182 4.66 -4.62 -0.80
N PHE A 183 4.30 -5.07 -2.00
CA PHE A 183 2.90 -5.20 -2.41
C PHE A 183 2.13 -6.14 -1.48
N VAL A 184 2.71 -7.29 -1.14
CA VAL A 184 2.11 -8.25 -0.19
C VAL A 184 1.90 -7.58 1.17
N LYS A 185 2.87 -6.83 1.70
CA LYS A 185 2.75 -6.10 2.97
C LYS A 185 1.64 -5.04 2.91
N CYS A 186 1.53 -4.30 1.81
CA CYS A 186 0.46 -3.32 1.63
C CYS A 186 -0.93 -3.98 1.61
N CYS A 187 -1.07 -5.11 0.91
CA CYS A 187 -2.31 -5.88 0.90
C CYS A 187 -2.64 -6.44 2.28
N ALA A 188 -1.66 -7.06 2.95
CA ALA A 188 -1.81 -7.62 4.29
C ALA A 188 -2.23 -6.54 5.31
N LYS A 189 -1.64 -5.35 5.23
CA LYS A 189 -2.05 -4.21 6.07
C LYS A 189 -3.51 -3.84 5.84
N LYS A 190 -3.97 -3.78 4.59
CA LYS A 190 -5.38 -3.48 4.29
C LYS A 190 -6.34 -4.54 4.82
N VAL A 191 -5.98 -5.82 4.72
CA VAL A 191 -6.77 -6.91 5.31
C VAL A 191 -6.80 -6.80 6.84
N LEU A 192 -5.66 -6.53 7.46
CA LEU A 192 -5.55 -6.33 8.91
C LEU A 192 -6.38 -5.14 9.39
N ASP A 193 -6.33 -4.00 8.69
CA ASP A 193 -7.14 -2.81 9.01
C ASP A 193 -8.64 -3.15 9.03
N VAL A 194 -9.12 -3.95 8.06
CA VAL A 194 -10.52 -4.43 8.00
C VAL A 194 -10.83 -5.34 9.18
N ILE A 195 -9.97 -6.33 9.47
CA ILE A 195 -10.15 -7.27 10.59
C ILE A 195 -10.25 -6.53 11.93
N LEU A 196 -9.40 -5.51 12.13
CA LEU A 196 -9.40 -4.70 13.35
C LEU A 196 -10.65 -3.84 13.46
N SER A 197 -11.14 -3.30 12.34
CA SER A 197 -12.38 -2.51 12.28
C SER A 197 -13.61 -3.39 12.56
N GLU A 198 -13.69 -4.57 11.94
CA GLU A 198 -14.74 -5.57 12.20
C GLU A 198 -14.76 -5.98 13.69
N ARG A 199 -13.57 -6.25 14.25
CA ARG A 199 -13.41 -6.59 15.66
C ARG A 199 -13.86 -5.45 16.58
N GLU A 200 -13.50 -4.21 16.26
CA GLU A 200 -13.92 -3.04 17.05
C GLU A 200 -15.45 -2.87 17.04
N ALA A 201 -16.10 -3.06 15.90
CA ALA A 201 -17.56 -3.04 15.78
C ALA A 201 -18.24 -4.18 16.56
N ALA A 202 -17.67 -5.39 16.54
CA ALA A 202 -18.16 -6.53 17.31
C ALA A 202 -17.98 -6.36 18.84
N LYS A 203 -17.07 -5.47 19.25
CA LYS A 203 -16.62 -5.22 20.63
C LYS A 203 -15.97 -6.45 21.29
N PHE A 204 -16.74 -7.50 21.53
CA PHE A 204 -16.30 -8.69 22.24
C PHE A 204 -15.69 -9.73 21.29
N TYR A 205 -14.64 -10.40 21.77
CA TYR A 205 -13.92 -11.39 20.99
C TYR A 205 -13.36 -12.51 21.86
N SER A 206 -12.96 -13.60 21.23
CA SER A 206 -12.16 -14.67 21.82
C SER A 206 -10.84 -14.80 21.06
N ILE A 207 -9.80 -15.25 21.76
CA ILE A 207 -8.48 -15.49 21.18
C ILE A 207 -8.28 -16.99 21.02
N LEU A 208 -7.93 -17.42 19.82
CA LEU A 208 -7.49 -18.78 19.52
C LEU A 208 -5.98 -18.72 19.23
N VAL A 209 -5.22 -19.52 19.95
CA VAL A 209 -3.76 -19.61 19.82
C VAL A 209 -3.39 -21.06 19.59
N ASP A 210 -2.59 -21.32 18.59
CA ASP A 210 -2.03 -22.66 18.35
C ASP A 210 -0.56 -22.54 17.96
N ALA A 211 0.22 -23.58 18.22
CA ALA A 211 1.64 -23.59 17.93
C ALA A 211 2.04 -24.89 17.23
N THR A 212 2.71 -24.76 16.10
CA THR A 212 3.27 -25.89 15.35
C THR A 212 4.69 -25.58 14.92
N PRO A 213 5.62 -26.56 14.92
CA PRO A 213 6.91 -26.36 14.28
C PRO A 213 6.72 -26.15 12.76
N ASP A 214 7.44 -25.19 12.20
CA ASP A 214 7.51 -24.97 10.76
C ASP A 214 8.54 -25.92 10.09
N SER A 215 8.71 -25.79 8.77
CA SER A 215 9.65 -26.61 7.99
C SER A 215 11.12 -26.41 8.37
N THR A 216 11.43 -25.35 9.14
CA THR A 216 12.77 -25.07 9.68
C THR A 216 12.93 -25.49 11.13
N HIS A 217 11.92 -26.18 11.70
CA HIS A 217 11.85 -26.60 13.10
C HIS A 217 11.75 -25.43 14.10
N MET A 218 11.26 -24.27 13.69
CA MET A 218 10.92 -23.17 14.60
C MET A 218 9.45 -23.27 15.01
N GLU A 219 9.15 -23.13 16.30
CA GLU A 219 7.77 -23.13 16.79
C GLU A 219 7.08 -21.81 16.38
N GLN A 220 6.20 -21.89 15.37
CA GLN A 220 5.36 -20.78 14.94
C GLN A 220 4.02 -20.82 15.67
N THR A 221 3.73 -19.74 16.39
CA THR A 221 2.46 -19.55 17.09
C THR A 221 1.52 -18.72 16.23
N VAL A 222 0.35 -19.28 15.89
CA VAL A 222 -0.71 -18.59 15.15
C VAL A 222 -1.68 -17.93 16.12
N PHE A 223 -2.06 -16.69 15.80
CA PHE A 223 -3.09 -15.95 16.52
C PHE A 223 -4.31 -15.75 15.63
N ILE A 224 -5.47 -16.18 16.12
CA ILE A 224 -6.76 -16.00 15.46
C ILE A 224 -7.71 -15.30 16.44
N LEU A 225 -8.46 -14.33 15.93
CA LEU A 225 -9.55 -13.68 16.64
C LEU A 225 -10.86 -14.30 16.18
N ARG A 226 -11.73 -14.61 17.14
CA ARG A 226 -13.11 -15.05 16.88
C ARG A 226 -14.08 -14.06 17.49
N TYR A 227 -15.01 -13.54 16.70
CA TYR A 227 -16.02 -12.58 17.15
C TYR A 227 -17.32 -12.75 16.37
N VAL A 228 -18.40 -12.14 16.86
CA VAL A 228 -19.70 -12.12 16.20
C VAL A 228 -19.89 -10.76 15.56
N TYR A 229 -20.02 -10.72 14.25
CA TYR A 229 -20.11 -9.49 13.46
C TYR A 229 -21.45 -9.42 12.74
N LEU A 230 -22.06 -8.23 12.71
CA LEU A 230 -23.27 -7.98 11.92
C LEU A 230 -22.86 -7.76 10.48
N ASN A 231 -23.18 -8.70 9.61
CA ASN A 231 -22.98 -8.52 8.18
C ASN A 231 -24.04 -7.56 7.65
N GLU A 232 -23.61 -6.37 7.20
CA GLU A 232 -24.51 -5.31 6.74
C GLU A 232 -25.28 -5.69 5.46
N GLU A 233 -24.71 -6.57 4.61
CA GLU A 233 -25.34 -6.95 3.34
C GLU A 233 -26.60 -7.80 3.54
N ASN A 234 -26.57 -8.71 4.52
CA ASN A 234 -27.68 -9.62 4.81
C ASN A 234 -28.39 -9.32 6.14
N SER A 235 -27.88 -8.36 6.91
CA SER A 235 -28.39 -7.97 8.24
C SER A 235 -28.43 -9.12 9.26
N LEU A 236 -27.51 -10.10 9.16
CA LEU A 236 -27.39 -11.23 10.07
C LEU A 236 -26.09 -11.18 10.88
N TYR A 237 -26.16 -11.64 12.13
CA TYR A 237 -24.98 -11.84 12.97
C TYR A 237 -24.30 -13.15 12.61
N GLU A 238 -23.03 -13.08 12.23
CA GLU A 238 -22.22 -14.22 11.83
C GLU A 238 -20.96 -14.34 12.67
N VAL A 239 -20.55 -15.57 12.96
CA VAL A 239 -19.27 -15.83 13.61
C VAL A 239 -18.16 -15.66 12.57
N GLN A 240 -17.21 -14.78 12.85
CA GLN A 240 -16.03 -14.56 12.05
C GLN A 240 -14.80 -15.07 12.79
N GLU A 241 -13.97 -15.84 12.10
CA GLU A 241 -12.64 -16.23 12.54
C GLU A 241 -11.63 -15.56 11.61
N ARG A 242 -10.74 -14.77 12.18
CA ARG A 242 -9.78 -13.95 11.44
C ARG A 242 -8.37 -14.18 11.93
N PHE A 243 -7.49 -14.53 11.00
CA PHE A 243 -6.06 -14.60 11.25
C PHE A 243 -5.51 -13.21 11.60
N LEU A 244 -4.77 -13.12 12.70
CA LEU A 244 -4.15 -11.89 13.16
C LEU A 244 -2.68 -11.83 12.74
N GLU A 245 -1.86 -12.76 13.23
CA GLU A 245 -0.46 -12.89 12.84
C GLU A 245 0.14 -14.23 13.26
N PHE A 246 1.32 -14.54 12.70
CA PHE A 246 2.23 -15.56 13.21
C PHE A 246 3.31 -14.89 14.06
N VAL A 247 3.70 -15.55 15.15
CA VAL A 247 4.80 -15.13 16.00
C VAL A 247 5.67 -16.32 16.36
N ASP A 248 6.98 -16.16 16.21
CA ASP A 248 7.95 -17.17 16.63
C ASP A 248 7.97 -17.24 18.16
N CYS A 249 7.71 -18.41 18.73
CA CYS A 249 7.74 -18.62 20.17
C CYS A 249 8.44 -19.94 20.48
N ASN A 250 9.71 -19.85 20.88
CA ASN A 250 10.47 -21.01 21.34
C ASN A 250 10.31 -21.27 22.85
N GLN A 251 9.45 -20.52 23.54
CA GLN A 251 9.31 -20.60 25.00
C GLN A 251 8.17 -21.52 25.42
N LYS A 252 8.48 -22.49 26.28
CA LYS A 252 7.55 -23.55 26.72
C LYS A 252 7.02 -23.35 28.13
N THR A 253 6.86 -22.11 28.59
CA THR A 253 6.28 -21.85 29.93
C THR A 253 4.97 -21.09 29.81
N GLY A 254 3.99 -21.41 30.66
CA GLY A 254 2.68 -20.76 30.60
C GLY A 254 2.72 -19.25 30.83
N LYS A 255 3.64 -18.78 31.68
CA LYS A 255 3.90 -17.35 31.87
C LYS A 255 4.37 -16.68 30.58
N ALA A 256 5.37 -17.24 29.92
CA ALA A 256 5.90 -16.68 28.67
C ALA A 256 4.82 -16.62 27.57
N ILE A 257 4.01 -17.67 27.48
CA ILE A 257 2.92 -17.72 26.50
C ILE A 257 1.85 -16.67 26.81
N ALA A 258 1.46 -16.50 28.09
CA ALA A 258 0.52 -15.45 28.47
C ALA A 258 1.07 -14.04 28.16
N GLU A 259 2.35 -13.78 28.46
CA GLU A 259 3.01 -12.52 28.14
C GLU A 259 3.06 -12.28 26.61
N LEU A 260 3.33 -13.34 25.83
CA LEU A 260 3.29 -13.28 24.38
C LEU A 260 1.89 -12.89 23.88
N ILE A 261 0.84 -13.57 24.37
CA ILE A 261 -0.56 -13.26 24.02
C ILE A 261 -0.88 -11.80 24.33
N CYS A 262 -0.57 -11.34 25.55
CA CYS A 262 -0.79 -9.95 25.93
C CYS A 262 -0.01 -8.96 25.05
N SER A 263 1.23 -9.29 24.67
CA SER A 263 2.06 -8.44 23.81
C SER A 263 1.48 -8.31 22.40
N VAL A 264 0.96 -9.39 21.81
CA VAL A 264 0.33 -9.40 20.48
C VAL A 264 -0.96 -8.59 20.50
N ILE A 265 -1.83 -8.82 21.49
CA ILE A 265 -3.08 -8.07 21.66
C ILE A 265 -2.80 -6.57 21.82
N LYS A 266 -1.79 -6.22 22.63
CA LYS A 266 -1.36 -4.83 22.83
C LYS A 266 -0.77 -4.21 21.57
N LYS A 267 0.05 -4.95 20.81
CA LYS A 267 0.67 -4.50 19.55
C LYS A 267 -0.38 -4.05 18.53
N HIS A 268 -1.53 -4.73 18.46
CA HIS A 268 -2.64 -4.39 17.56
C HIS A 268 -3.68 -3.45 18.18
N ASN A 269 -3.41 -2.89 19.36
CA ASN A 269 -4.34 -2.02 20.11
C ASN A 269 -5.72 -2.67 20.33
N ILE A 270 -5.72 -3.97 20.64
CA ILE A 270 -6.94 -4.72 20.98
C ILE A 270 -7.11 -4.64 22.51
N PRO A 271 -8.24 -4.14 23.05
CA PRO A 271 -8.45 -4.08 24.49
C PRO A 271 -8.65 -5.47 25.09
N MET A 272 -7.74 -5.91 25.96
CA MET A 272 -7.87 -7.19 26.67
C MET A 272 -9.17 -7.28 27.49
N ILE A 273 -9.69 -6.15 27.97
CA ILE A 273 -10.94 -6.07 28.73
C ILE A 273 -12.18 -6.54 27.94
N ASP A 274 -12.12 -6.51 26.60
CA ASP A 274 -13.21 -6.98 25.75
C ASP A 274 -13.10 -8.47 25.40
N CYS A 275 -12.01 -9.13 25.78
CA CYS A 275 -11.84 -10.57 25.61
C CYS A 275 -12.87 -11.34 26.45
N ARG A 276 -13.55 -12.31 25.85
CA ARG A 276 -14.56 -13.18 26.50
C ARG A 276 -14.22 -14.66 26.43
N GLY A 277 -13.21 -15.03 25.67
CA GLY A 277 -12.79 -16.42 25.54
C GLY A 277 -11.33 -16.54 25.15
N GLN A 278 -10.72 -17.62 25.59
CA GLN A 278 -9.35 -17.98 25.23
C GLN A 278 -9.28 -19.48 24.96
N VAL A 279 -8.64 -19.85 23.85
CA VAL A 279 -8.61 -21.22 23.33
C VAL A 279 -7.21 -21.56 22.87
N TYR A 280 -6.69 -22.68 23.36
CA TYR A 280 -5.40 -23.24 22.95
C TYR A 280 -5.29 -24.69 23.39
N GLY A 281 -4.23 -25.38 22.93
CA GLY A 281 -3.98 -26.80 23.21
C GLY A 281 -3.98 -27.16 24.70
N ASN A 282 -4.25 -28.43 25.02
CA ASN A 282 -4.46 -28.85 26.41
C ASN A 282 -3.16 -29.17 27.16
N GLY A 283 -1.99 -28.90 26.58
CA GLY A 283 -0.70 -29.11 27.24
C GLY A 283 -0.60 -28.33 28.55
N SER A 284 0.12 -28.86 29.54
CA SER A 284 0.17 -28.30 30.90
C SER A 284 0.63 -26.84 30.97
N TYR A 285 1.52 -26.41 30.07
CA TYR A 285 1.96 -25.02 29.96
C TYR A 285 0.86 -24.07 29.46
N MET A 286 -0.14 -24.59 28.76
CA MET A 286 -1.25 -23.81 28.21
C MET A 286 -2.45 -23.88 29.17
N SER A 287 -2.93 -25.10 29.43
CA SER A 287 -4.16 -25.41 30.18
C SER A 287 -3.99 -25.43 31.70
N GLY A 288 -2.77 -25.28 32.23
CA GLY A 288 -2.53 -25.36 33.67
C GLY A 288 -3.28 -24.29 34.47
N GLN A 289 -4.12 -24.72 35.43
CA GLN A 289 -4.97 -23.83 36.25
C GLN A 289 -4.18 -22.81 37.10
N TYR A 290 -2.93 -23.14 37.47
CA TYR A 290 -2.12 -22.28 38.36
C TYR A 290 -0.95 -21.59 37.65
N LYS A 291 -0.29 -22.30 36.73
CA LYS A 291 0.95 -21.87 36.06
C LYS A 291 0.87 -21.90 34.52
N GLY A 292 -0.28 -22.28 33.97
CA GLY A 292 -0.52 -22.28 32.54
C GLY A 292 -0.82 -20.89 32.01
N ALA A 293 -0.80 -20.75 30.68
CA ALA A 293 -1.20 -19.53 29.99
C ALA A 293 -2.60 -19.07 30.41
N GLN A 294 -3.54 -20.01 30.63
CA GLN A 294 -4.91 -19.66 31.01
C GLN A 294 -5.01 -18.95 32.35
N ALA A 295 -4.22 -19.37 33.32
CA ALA A 295 -4.14 -18.72 34.61
C ALA A 295 -3.60 -17.29 34.48
N GLY A 296 -2.66 -17.06 33.55
CA GLY A 296 -2.13 -15.74 33.24
C GLY A 296 -3.18 -14.81 32.67
N ILE A 297 -3.90 -15.24 31.63
CA ILE A 297 -4.92 -14.41 30.97
C ILE A 297 -6.15 -14.18 31.87
N ILE A 298 -6.57 -15.17 32.67
CA ILE A 298 -7.68 -14.97 33.64
C ILE A 298 -7.33 -13.89 34.67
N LYS A 299 -6.05 -13.73 35.04
CA LYS A 299 -5.62 -12.64 35.94
C LYS A 299 -5.76 -11.26 35.27
N GLU A 300 -5.49 -11.17 33.98
CA GLU A 300 -5.65 -9.93 33.21
C GLU A 300 -7.11 -9.60 32.94
N ASN A 301 -7.93 -10.62 32.65
CA ASN A 301 -9.36 -10.48 32.44
C ASN A 301 -10.10 -11.76 32.86
N GLN A 302 -10.81 -11.68 33.98
CA GLN A 302 -11.59 -12.79 34.55
C GLN A 302 -12.73 -13.27 33.65
N LEU A 303 -13.17 -12.44 32.69
CA LEU A 303 -14.21 -12.79 31.73
C LEU A 303 -13.68 -13.55 30.51
N ALA A 304 -12.36 -13.68 30.33
CA ALA A 304 -11.76 -14.46 29.26
C ALA A 304 -11.79 -15.95 29.60
N ILE A 305 -12.91 -16.62 29.37
CA ILE A 305 -13.12 -18.01 29.79
C ILE A 305 -12.25 -18.95 28.96
N TYR A 306 -11.49 -19.82 29.63
CA TYR A 306 -10.69 -20.84 28.97
C TYR A 306 -11.56 -21.97 28.43
N THR A 307 -11.38 -22.29 27.15
CA THR A 307 -11.96 -23.46 26.50
C THR A 307 -10.83 -24.36 25.97
N PRO A 308 -10.79 -25.65 26.36
CA PRO A 308 -9.79 -26.57 25.85
C PRO A 308 -10.03 -26.90 24.37
N CYS A 309 -8.97 -27.29 23.66
CA CYS A 309 -9.07 -27.71 22.28
C CYS A 309 -9.79 -29.06 22.18
N ALA A 310 -10.96 -29.07 21.52
CA ALA A 310 -11.73 -30.29 21.29
C ALA A 310 -10.96 -31.30 20.42
N CYS A 311 -10.25 -30.83 19.39
CA CYS A 311 -9.43 -31.69 18.51
C CYS A 311 -8.32 -32.40 19.28
N TYR A 312 -7.63 -31.68 20.17
CA TYR A 312 -6.60 -32.28 21.02
C TYR A 312 -7.21 -33.29 22.00
N SER A 313 -8.35 -32.96 22.60
CA SER A 313 -9.08 -33.86 23.50
C SER A 313 -9.49 -35.15 22.80
N LEU A 314 -10.05 -35.04 21.59
CA LEU A 314 -10.42 -36.19 20.76
C LEU A 314 -9.21 -37.05 20.38
N ASN A 315 -8.08 -36.41 20.03
CA ASN A 315 -6.84 -37.11 19.74
C ASN A 315 -6.35 -37.91 20.96
N LEU A 316 -6.39 -37.33 22.16
CA LEU A 316 -6.05 -38.04 23.39
C LEU A 316 -6.97 -39.22 23.68
N CYS A 317 -8.28 -39.08 23.44
CA CYS A 317 -9.21 -40.21 23.55
C CYS A 317 -8.82 -41.36 22.61
N GLY A 318 -8.43 -41.05 21.37
CA GLY A 318 -7.96 -42.05 20.41
C GLY A 318 -6.67 -42.74 20.84
N VAL A 319 -5.69 -41.97 21.32
CA VAL A 319 -4.42 -42.49 21.84
C VAL A 319 -4.68 -43.43 23.02
N HIS A 320 -5.45 -42.99 24.02
CA HIS A 320 -5.72 -43.81 25.20
C HIS A 320 -6.57 -45.04 24.89
N ALA A 321 -7.51 -44.95 23.94
CA ALA A 321 -8.27 -46.12 23.48
C ALA A 321 -7.35 -47.17 22.83
N ALA A 322 -6.37 -46.73 22.02
CA ALA A 322 -5.37 -47.62 21.42
C ALA A 322 -4.43 -48.23 22.49
N GLU A 323 -3.98 -47.43 23.46
CA GLU A 323 -3.12 -47.85 24.57
C GLU A 323 -3.79 -48.83 25.54
N CYS A 324 -5.11 -48.99 25.46
CA CYS A 324 -5.85 -49.98 26.26
C CYS A 324 -5.91 -51.37 25.60
N CYS A 325 -5.51 -51.52 24.33
CA CYS A 325 -5.57 -52.79 23.60
C CYS A 325 -4.16 -53.28 23.23
N ALA A 326 -3.74 -54.41 23.80
CA ALA A 326 -2.41 -54.96 23.61
C ALA A 326 -2.09 -55.30 22.14
N GLU A 327 -3.06 -55.79 21.39
CA GLU A 327 -2.93 -56.09 19.96
C GLU A 327 -2.65 -54.82 19.14
N VAL A 328 -3.35 -53.74 19.45
CA VAL A 328 -3.18 -52.44 18.80
C VAL A 328 -1.83 -51.81 19.16
N ILE A 329 -1.42 -51.89 20.43
CA ILE A 329 -0.08 -51.46 20.87
C ILE A 329 1.01 -52.23 20.10
N ASN A 330 0.88 -53.56 20.00
CA ASN A 330 1.84 -54.38 19.26
C ASN A 330 1.87 -54.01 17.78
N PHE A 331 0.71 -53.81 17.15
CA PHE A 331 0.61 -53.37 15.76
C PHE A 331 1.34 -52.04 15.53
N PHE A 332 0.99 -50.98 16.28
CA PHE A 332 1.64 -49.67 16.13
C PHE A 332 3.12 -49.73 16.53
N GLY A 333 3.50 -50.55 17.49
CA GLY A 333 4.89 -50.78 17.86
C GLY A 333 5.71 -51.40 16.72
N VAL A 334 5.15 -52.36 15.97
CA VAL A 334 5.78 -52.91 14.77
C VAL A 334 5.89 -51.85 13.68
N VAL A 335 4.83 -51.10 13.41
CA VAL A 335 4.85 -50.00 12.43
C VAL A 335 5.93 -48.96 12.77
N GLN A 336 6.01 -48.53 14.02
CA GLN A 336 7.01 -47.56 14.49
C GLN A 336 8.43 -48.10 14.36
N LYS A 337 8.67 -49.38 14.71
CA LYS A 337 9.99 -50.02 14.54
C LYS A 337 10.39 -50.09 13.07
N THR A 338 9.47 -50.46 12.19
CA THR A 338 9.68 -50.46 10.75
C THR A 338 10.02 -49.06 10.26
N TYR A 339 9.22 -48.05 10.62
CA TYR A 339 9.50 -46.66 10.28
C TYR A 339 10.90 -46.23 10.74
N ASN A 340 11.25 -46.47 12.01
CA ASN A 340 12.55 -46.12 12.57
C ASN A 340 13.72 -46.82 11.85
N LEU A 341 13.53 -48.07 11.41
CA LEU A 341 14.52 -48.80 10.63
C LEU A 341 14.80 -48.13 9.28
N PHE A 342 13.74 -47.66 8.60
CA PHE A 342 13.85 -46.99 7.30
C PHE A 342 14.31 -45.54 7.42
N SER A 343 13.77 -44.76 8.36
CA SER A 343 14.12 -43.34 8.55
C SER A 343 15.54 -43.09 9.07
N SER A 344 16.20 -44.11 9.63
CA SER A 344 17.57 -44.02 10.13
C SER A 344 18.65 -44.12 9.05
N SER A 345 18.32 -44.47 7.79
CA SER A 345 19.29 -44.46 6.69
C SER A 345 18.64 -44.10 5.34
N PRO A 346 19.17 -43.08 4.63
CA PRO A 346 18.74 -42.77 3.26
C PRO A 346 18.89 -43.94 2.27
N GLN A 347 19.80 -44.89 2.53
CA GLN A 347 19.97 -46.08 1.68
C GLN A 347 18.78 -47.05 1.81
N ARG A 348 18.17 -47.12 3.00
CA ARG A 348 16.99 -47.96 3.24
C ARG A 348 15.72 -47.33 2.65
N TRP A 349 15.68 -46.02 2.50
CA TRP A 349 14.58 -45.31 1.82
C TRP A 349 14.49 -45.60 0.32
N GLN A 350 15.55 -46.14 -0.30
CA GLN A 350 15.56 -46.49 -1.73
C GLN A 350 15.02 -47.89 -2.05
N ILE A 351 14.73 -48.70 -1.00
CA ILE A 351 14.05 -50.01 -1.11
C ILE A 351 12.55 -49.75 -1.22
#